data_AF-A0A958W081-F1
#
_entry.id   AF-A0A958W081-F1
#
_cell.length_a   1.000
_cell.length_b   1.000
_cell.length_c   1.000
_cell.angle_alpha   90.00
_cell.angle_beta   90.00
_cell.angle_gamma   90.00
#
_symmetry.space_group_name_H-M   'P 1'
#
loop_
_entity.id
_entity.type
_entity.pdbx_description
1 polymer ?
#
loop_
_entity_poly.entity_id
_entity_poly.type
_entity_poly.pdbx_seq_one_letter_code
_entity_poly.pdbx_strand_id
1 'polypeptide(L)' 'PFRDAYVQVGQAIAEGKFEYSTKVNHTHEGSIGNLNNDQIQRMMQEAIAKFNFDSANKALKNLLVN' A
#
# COMPACT_ATOMS: atom_id res chain seq x y z
N PRO A 1 17.15 5.93 -31.66
CA PRO A 1 16.57 6.33 -30.38
C PRO A 1 17.35 5.85 -29.13
N PHE A 2 17.57 4.55 -28.91
CA PHE A 2 18.28 4.08 -27.70
C PHE A 2 19.75 4.51 -27.63
N ARG A 3 20.46 4.45 -28.76
CA ARG A 3 21.86 4.87 -28.85
C ARG A 3 22.03 6.37 -28.55
N ASP A 4 21.08 7.18 -28.99
CA ASP A 4 21.10 8.63 -28.81
C ASP A 4 20.94 9.01 -27.32
N ALA A 5 20.13 8.23 -26.58
CA ALA A 5 19.96 8.41 -25.14
C ALA A 5 21.27 8.17 -24.37
N TYR A 6 22.07 7.16 -24.73
CA TYR A 6 23.37 6.93 -24.09
C TYR A 6 24.37 8.06 -24.36
N VAL A 7 24.39 8.60 -25.58
CA VAL A 7 25.26 9.74 -25.93
C VAL A 7 24.89 10.99 -25.13
N GLN A 8 23.59 11.28 -25.03
CA GLN A 8 23.09 12.44 -24.26
C GLN A 8 23.40 12.30 -22.77
N VAL A 9 23.21 11.11 -22.19
CA VAL A 9 23.58 10.85 -20.79
C VAL A 9 25.08 11.00 -20.58
N GLY A 10 25.90 10.47 -21.49
CA GLY A 10 27.36 10.60 -21.42
C GLY A 10 27.83 12.06 -21.47
N GLN A 11 27.23 12.88 -22.33
CA GLN A 11 27.50 14.32 -22.39
C GLN A 11 27.07 15.05 -21.12
N ALA A 12 25.86 14.77 -20.61
CA ALA A 12 25.37 15.36 -19.37
C ALA A 12 26.28 15.05 -18.17
N ILE A 13 26.82 13.82 -18.10
CA ILE A 13 27.80 13.41 -17.09
C ILE A 13 29.11 14.20 -17.26
N ALA A 14 29.64 14.28 -18.49
CA ALA A 14 30.89 14.98 -18.77
C ALA A 14 30.83 16.49 -18.45
N GLU A 15 29.66 17.11 -18.60
CA GLU A 15 29.42 18.53 -18.29
C GLU A 15 29.10 18.79 -16.80
N GLY A 16 29.03 17.75 -15.96
CA GLY A 16 28.65 17.88 -14.55
C GLY A 16 27.18 18.28 -14.33
N LYS A 17 26.34 18.14 -15.36
CA LYS A 17 24.91 18.50 -15.34
C LYS A 17 24.00 17.28 -15.19
N PHE A 18 24.57 16.09 -15.02
CA PHE A 18 23.80 14.88 -14.84
C PHE A 18 23.15 14.89 -13.45
N GLU A 19 21.84 15.10 -13.45
CA GLU A 19 20.99 14.94 -12.27
C GLU A 19 20.04 13.77 -12.49
N TYR A 20 19.92 12.92 -11.48
CA TYR A 20 18.89 11.87 -11.46
C TYR A 20 18.13 11.98 -10.14
N SER A 21 16.84 11.64 -10.20
CA SER A 21 15.98 11.63 -9.03
C SER A 21 15.49 10.20 -8.80
N THR A 22 15.66 9.71 -7.57
CA THR A 22 15.03 8.47 -7.10
C THR A 22 13.60 8.71 -6.61
N LYS A 23 13.11 9.95 -6.66
CA LYS A 23 11.79 10.30 -6.16
C LYS A 23 10.73 9.75 -7.09
N VAL A 24 10.15 8.61 -6.71
CA VAL A 24 9.03 8.00 -7.42
C VAL A 24 7.73 8.50 -6.80
N ASN A 25 6.94 9.25 -7.56
CA ASN A 25 5.59 9.64 -7.16
C ASN A 25 4.63 8.53 -7.59
N HIS A 26 4.42 7.56 -6.72
CA HIS A 26 3.47 6.50 -7.01
C HIS A 26 2.04 7.02 -6.86
N THR A 27 1.28 6.99 -7.96
CA THR A 27 -0.14 7.40 -7.99
C THR A 27 -1.10 6.22 -7.87
N HIS A 28 -0.58 4.99 -7.89
CA HIS A 28 -1.39 3.79 -7.86
C HIS A 28 -1.84 3.43 -6.45
N GLU A 29 -3.05 2.91 -6.34
CA GLU A 29 -3.55 2.29 -5.12
C GLU A 29 -2.66 1.11 -4.69
N GLY A 30 -2.38 1.01 -3.40
CA GLY A 30 -1.52 -0.04 -2.83
C GLY A 30 -0.02 0.14 -3.10
N SER A 31 0.38 1.29 -3.62
CA SER A 31 1.79 1.59 -3.90
C SER A 31 2.53 2.17 -2.70
N ILE A 32 3.85 2.26 -2.82
CA ILE A 32 4.71 2.90 -1.83
C ILE A 32 4.31 4.38 -1.71
N GLY A 33 3.82 4.78 -0.53
CA GLY A 33 3.28 6.11 -0.27
C GLY A 33 1.75 6.22 -0.32
N ASN A 34 1.04 5.18 -0.80
CA ASN A 34 -0.42 5.11 -0.79
C ASN A 34 -0.90 3.66 -0.57
N LEU A 35 -0.69 3.15 0.65
CA LEU A 35 -0.98 1.75 1.01
C LEU A 35 -2.47 1.45 1.20
N ASN A 36 -3.34 2.47 1.23
CA ASN A 36 -4.78 2.32 1.47
C ASN A 36 -5.15 1.63 2.80
N ASN A 37 -4.34 1.82 3.85
CA ASN A 37 -4.54 1.18 5.14
C ASN A 37 -5.91 1.51 5.77
N ASP A 38 -6.37 2.75 5.64
CA ASP A 38 -7.65 3.19 6.20
C ASP A 38 -8.84 2.50 5.53
N GLN A 39 -8.77 2.33 4.20
CA GLN A 39 -9.80 1.62 3.43
C GLN A 39 -9.80 0.14 3.76
N ILE A 40 -8.62 -0.49 3.85
CA ILE A 40 -8.47 -1.89 4.26
C ILE A 40 -9.06 -2.11 5.66
N GLN A 41 -8.74 -1.24 6.61
CA GLN A 41 -9.26 -1.32 7.98
C GLN A 41 -10.79 -1.20 8.00
N ARG A 42 -11.35 -0.26 7.23
CA ARG A 42 -12.81 -0.11 7.12
C ARG A 42 -13.47 -1.36 6.57
N MET A 43 -12.95 -1.90 5.47
CA MET A 43 -13.48 -3.13 4.86
C MET A 43 -13.39 -4.32 5.83
N MET A 44 -12.29 -4.42 6.59
CA MET A 44 -12.14 -5.44 7.62
C MET A 44 -13.19 -5.29 8.72
N GLN A 45 -13.41 -4.08 9.23
CA GLN A 45 -14.43 -3.82 10.25
C GLN A 45 -15.84 -4.17 9.76
N GLU A 46 -16.17 -3.79 8.52
CA GLU A 46 -17.45 -4.13 7.90
C GLU A 46 -17.64 -5.64 7.73
N ALA A 47 -16.57 -6.36 7.36
CA ALA A 47 -16.60 -7.82 7.25
C ALA A 47 -16.80 -8.47 8.63
N ILE A 48 -16.09 -7.99 9.65
CA ILE A 48 -16.22 -8.49 11.03
C ILE A 48 -17.63 -8.25 11.58
N ALA A 49 -18.21 -7.07 11.34
CA ALA A 49 -19.54 -6.71 11.83
C ALA A 49 -20.66 -7.60 11.26
N LYS A 50 -20.43 -8.23 10.10
CA LYS A 50 -21.40 -9.17 9.49
C LYS A 50 -21.45 -10.52 10.21
N PHE A 51 -20.45 -10.85 11.03
CA PHE A 51 -20.51 -12.05 11.84
C PHE A 51 -21.39 -11.81 13.07
N ASN A 52 -22.44 -12.62 13.22
CA ASN A 52 -23.32 -12.60 14.38
C ASN A 52 -22.65 -13.34 15.56
N PHE A 53 -21.67 -12.71 16.20
CA PHE A 53 -20.95 -13.30 17.34
C PHE A 53 -21.80 -13.35 18.62
N ASP A 54 -22.92 -12.64 18.68
CA ASP A 54 -23.75 -12.54 19.89
C ASP A 54 -24.32 -13.89 20.35
N SER A 55 -24.76 -14.72 19.40
CA SER A 55 -25.29 -16.04 19.71
C SER A 55 -24.21 -16.97 20.27
N ALA A 56 -23.04 -16.99 19.63
CA ALA A 56 -21.88 -17.75 20.07
C ALA A 56 -21.37 -17.27 21.45
N ASN A 57 -21.26 -15.96 21.64
CA ASN A 57 -20.83 -15.36 22.91
C ASN A 57 -21.82 -15.65 24.04
N LYS A 58 -23.13 -15.61 23.78
CA LYS A 58 -24.17 -16.01 24.75
C LYS A 58 -24.03 -17.49 25.13
N ALA A 59 -23.89 -18.37 24.14
CA ALA A 59 -23.72 -19.80 24.40
C ALA A 59 -22.46 -20.09 25.22
N LEU A 60 -21.35 -19.44 24.88
CA LEU A 60 -20.07 -19.58 25.58
C LEU A 60 -20.14 -19.05 27.01
N LYS A 61 -20.82 -17.91 27.23
CA LYS A 61 -21.06 -17.38 28.58
C LYS A 61 -21.91 -18.34 29.41
N ASN A 62 -22.95 -18.93 28.84
CA ASN A 62 -23.80 -19.89 29.55
C ASN A 62 -23.04 -21.16 29.93
N LEU A 63 -22.06 -21.58 29.12
CA LEU A 63 -21.21 -22.73 29.42
C LEU A 63 -20.23 -22.47 30.57
N LEU A 64 -19.66 -21.26 30.65
CA LEU A 64 -18.68 -20.87 31.67
C LEU A 64 -19.31 -20.45 33.01
N VAL A 65 -20.62 -20.23 33.05
CA VAL A 65 -21.38 -19.84 34.26
C VAL A 65 -21.97 -21.05 34.99
N ASN A 66 -21.95 -22.24 34.37
CA ASN A 66 -22.16 -23.53 35.04
C ASN A 66 -20.84 -24.07 35.61
#